data_AF-A0A2N0S920-F1
#
_entry.id   AF-A0A2N0S920-F1
#
_cell.length_a   1.000
_cell.length_b   1.000
_cell.length_c   1.000
_cell.angle_alpha   90.00
_cell.angle_beta   90.00
_cell.angle_gamma   90.00
#
_symmetry.space_group_name_H-M   'P 1'
#
loop_
_entity.id
_entity.type
_entity.pdbx_description
1 polymer ?
#
loop_
_entity_poly.entity_id
_entity_poly.type
_entity_poly.pdbx_seq_one_letter_code
_entity_poly.pdbx_strand_id
1 'polypeptide(L)'
;MFSFGQTSQSTAAPQLNLGGGAFGFSTQPGTSIVPAFGIGTGTSTMQPTSLVTTQPSQQLQQHRTPVQELHELMNSWNTYSPQCQFITYFFNLSNPGSVQYFQPQQQQRWTQELWEEAQKNNPDKTIMMPIVAVGFEDLKKRIIEHLNGKNEISAKLKDIGNKIETLQIKHNLETSVNLENQKRKHMELTQRVIKLMKRIQVVRLRGTMTRSGEEQLKGRLEEIKQNLLRPMVRLDHIKTQYSILKIHWDNREPSVAHKYNTVDANQLDNIVKVLGAEHTGIVHGIDTLKKDSKDIDLIIKNFNEVVRS
;
A
#
# COMPACT_ATOMS: atom_id res chain seq x y z
N MET A 1 15.66 -4.64 44.01
CA MET A 1 14.55 -5.60 44.01
C MET A 1 13.34 -4.87 44.56
N PHE A 2 12.49 -4.34 43.69
CA PHE A 2 11.34 -3.54 44.12
C PHE A 2 10.07 -4.14 43.52
N SER A 3 9.19 -4.53 44.44
CA SER A 3 7.90 -5.18 44.24
C SER A 3 6.85 -4.14 43.82
N PHE A 4 5.99 -4.48 42.87
CA PHE A 4 4.86 -3.65 42.44
C PHE A 4 3.54 -4.31 42.84
N GLY A 5 2.68 -3.48 43.46
CA GLY A 5 1.38 -3.86 43.98
C GLY A 5 0.36 -4.20 42.90
N GLN A 6 -0.57 -5.04 43.33
CA GLN A 6 -1.61 -5.72 42.58
C GLN A 6 -2.94 -5.01 42.84
N THR A 7 -3.67 -4.60 41.80
CA THR A 7 -5.14 -4.43 41.87
C THR A 7 -5.80 -4.71 40.51
N SER A 8 -6.69 -5.72 40.57
CA SER A 8 -8.02 -5.77 39.97
C SER A 8 -8.19 -5.70 38.44
N GLN A 9 -8.55 -6.84 37.84
CA GLN A 9 -9.41 -6.85 36.65
C GLN A 9 -10.35 -8.05 36.64
N SER A 10 -11.65 -7.75 36.67
CA SER A 10 -12.77 -8.66 36.47
C SER A 10 -13.24 -8.63 35.01
N THR A 11 -13.85 -9.74 34.61
CA THR A 11 -14.23 -10.20 33.27
C THR A 11 -15.58 -9.64 32.77
N ALA A 12 -15.70 -9.37 31.46
CA ALA A 12 -16.95 -9.41 30.70
C ALA A 12 -16.70 -9.51 29.17
N ALA A 13 -17.58 -10.23 28.48
CA ALA A 13 -17.48 -10.77 27.12
C ALA A 13 -17.69 -9.75 25.96
N PRO A 14 -17.28 -10.06 24.71
CA PRO A 14 -17.57 -9.24 23.54
C PRO A 14 -18.85 -9.70 22.81
N GLN A 15 -19.77 -8.76 22.56
CA GLN A 15 -20.86 -8.90 21.58
C GLN A 15 -20.42 -8.32 20.23
N LEU A 16 -20.73 -9.10 19.19
CA LEU A 16 -20.56 -8.82 17.77
C LEU A 16 -21.43 -7.63 17.32
N ASN A 17 -20.87 -6.68 16.59
CA ASN A 17 -21.62 -5.71 15.79
C ASN A 17 -21.11 -5.73 14.35
N LEU A 18 -22.00 -6.13 13.44
CA LEU A 18 -21.73 -6.37 12.03
C LEU A 18 -22.35 -5.23 11.19
N GLY A 19 -21.48 -4.52 10.46
CA GLY A 19 -21.66 -3.85 9.17
C GLY A 19 -22.99 -3.18 8.76
N GLY A 20 -22.87 -1.97 8.19
CA GLY A 20 -23.94 -1.38 7.38
C GLY A 20 -23.58 -0.01 6.83
N GLY A 21 -23.08 0.04 5.60
CA GLY A 21 -22.60 1.24 4.93
C GLY A 21 -23.69 2.25 4.55
N ALA A 22 -23.27 3.49 4.47
CA ALA A 22 -24.04 4.66 4.08
C ALA A 22 -23.85 4.95 2.58
N PHE A 23 -24.94 5.03 1.81
CA PHE A 23 -25.00 5.76 0.54
C PHE A 23 -26.45 6.22 0.28
N GLY A 24 -26.60 7.48 -0.12
CA GLY A 24 -27.88 8.17 -0.26
C GLY A 24 -28.49 8.20 -1.67
N PHE A 25 -29.82 8.28 -1.67
CA PHE A 25 -30.79 8.94 -2.56
C PHE A 25 -30.45 9.38 -4.00
N SER A 26 -31.32 9.01 -4.95
CA SER A 26 -32.26 9.91 -5.66
C SER A 26 -33.24 9.08 -6.55
N THR A 27 -34.55 9.09 -6.25
CA THR A 27 -35.68 9.78 -6.93
C THR A 27 -36.52 8.92 -7.91
N GLN A 28 -37.82 8.86 -7.58
CA GLN A 28 -39.02 8.14 -8.09
C GLN A 28 -39.62 8.75 -9.40
N PRO A 29 -40.88 8.45 -9.87
CA PRO A 29 -41.84 7.33 -9.60
C PRO A 29 -42.67 6.77 -10.81
N GLY A 30 -43.42 5.68 -10.56
CA GLY A 30 -44.76 5.38 -11.13
C GLY A 30 -44.81 4.18 -12.10
N THR A 31 -45.73 3.21 -12.07
CA THR A 31 -47.07 3.02 -11.45
C THR A 31 -47.38 1.52 -11.37
N SER A 32 -48.18 1.09 -10.39
CA SER A 32 -48.70 -0.28 -10.25
C SER A 32 -50.22 -0.26 -10.11
N ILE A 33 -50.89 -1.07 -10.93
CA ILE A 33 -52.35 -1.19 -11.01
C ILE A 33 -52.74 -2.58 -10.48
N VAL A 34 -53.63 -2.58 -9.48
CA VAL A 34 -54.44 -3.72 -9.00
C VAL A 34 -55.78 -3.73 -9.73
N PRO A 35 -56.42 -4.90 -9.90
CA PRO A 35 -57.86 -4.99 -9.64
C PRO A 35 -58.17 -6.21 -8.74
N ALA A 36 -59.00 -6.16 -7.71
CA ALA A 36 -60.37 -5.65 -7.52
C ALA A 36 -61.44 -6.53 -8.17
N PHE A 37 -62.02 -7.39 -7.32
CA PHE A 37 -63.12 -8.34 -7.54
C PHE A 37 -64.47 -7.60 -7.54
N GLY A 38 -65.32 -7.86 -8.54
CA GLY A 38 -66.64 -7.22 -8.66
C GLY A 38 -67.64 -8.05 -9.47
N ILE A 39 -68.80 -8.29 -8.87
CA ILE A 39 -69.97 -9.02 -9.36
C ILE A 39 -70.81 -8.12 -10.28
N GLY A 40 -71.33 -8.67 -11.38
CA GLY A 40 -72.29 -8.00 -12.26
C GLY A 40 -73.20 -9.01 -12.97
N THR A 41 -74.49 -8.93 -12.66
CA THR A 41 -75.62 -9.70 -13.21
C THR A 41 -76.12 -9.12 -14.53
N GLY A 42 -76.47 -9.96 -15.51
CA GLY A 42 -77.15 -9.50 -16.73
C GLY A 42 -77.43 -10.58 -17.80
N THR A 43 -78.60 -11.20 -17.69
CA THR A 43 -79.53 -11.71 -18.74
C THR A 43 -79.07 -12.52 -19.97
N SER A 44 -79.74 -13.66 -20.09
CA SER A 44 -79.96 -14.67 -21.16
C SER A 44 -80.14 -14.25 -22.63
N THR A 45 -79.65 -15.10 -23.54
CA THR A 45 -80.39 -15.70 -24.68
C THR A 45 -79.64 -16.93 -25.22
N MET A 46 -80.37 -17.96 -25.68
CA MET A 46 -79.87 -19.28 -26.10
C MET A 46 -79.76 -19.43 -27.62
N GLN A 47 -78.75 -20.14 -28.12
CA GLN A 47 -78.85 -21.14 -29.22
C GLN A 47 -77.54 -21.97 -29.39
N PRO A 48 -77.58 -23.17 -30.02
CA PRO A 48 -76.62 -24.25 -29.77
C PRO A 48 -75.63 -24.59 -30.91
N THR A 49 -74.59 -25.35 -30.51
CA THR A 49 -73.78 -26.34 -31.28
C THR A 49 -72.81 -25.86 -32.37
N SER A 50 -71.51 -26.03 -32.09
CA SER A 50 -70.58 -26.82 -32.94
C SER A 50 -69.28 -27.10 -32.18
N LEU A 51 -68.83 -28.36 -32.23
CA LEU A 51 -67.62 -28.87 -31.58
C LEU A 51 -66.35 -28.23 -32.18
N VAL A 52 -65.52 -27.64 -31.32
CA VAL A 52 -64.10 -27.38 -31.60
C VAL A 52 -63.29 -27.95 -30.45
N THR A 53 -62.53 -28.99 -30.77
CA THR A 53 -61.57 -29.66 -29.89
C THR A 53 -60.38 -28.73 -29.65
N THR A 54 -60.37 -28.00 -28.54
CA THR A 54 -59.15 -27.39 -27.99
C THR A 54 -58.49 -28.39 -27.06
N GLN A 55 -57.34 -28.93 -27.47
CA GLN A 55 -56.41 -29.61 -26.57
C GLN A 55 -55.95 -28.63 -25.47
N PRO A 56 -56.11 -28.95 -24.18
CA PRO A 56 -55.36 -28.30 -23.13
C PRO A 56 -53.96 -28.91 -23.04
N SER A 57 -52.93 -28.08 -23.22
CA SER A 57 -51.58 -28.36 -22.76
C SER A 57 -51.59 -28.55 -21.24
N GLN A 58 -51.55 -29.81 -20.80
CA GLN A 58 -51.29 -30.17 -19.41
C GLN A 58 -49.83 -29.81 -19.07
N GLN A 59 -49.65 -28.74 -18.31
CA GLN A 59 -48.52 -28.67 -17.38
C GLN A 59 -48.76 -29.75 -16.31
N LEU A 60 -48.07 -30.89 -16.43
CA LEU A 60 -47.99 -31.84 -15.32
C LEU A 60 -47.13 -31.22 -14.21
N GLN A 61 -47.79 -30.69 -13.19
CA GLN A 61 -47.21 -30.69 -11.84
C GLN A 61 -47.11 -32.14 -11.39
N GLN A 62 -45.96 -32.78 -11.62
CA GLN A 62 -45.63 -34.05 -10.98
C GLN A 62 -45.62 -33.83 -9.46
N HIS A 63 -46.68 -34.26 -8.77
CA HIS A 63 -46.62 -34.42 -7.32
C HIS A 63 -45.64 -35.56 -7.02
N ARG A 64 -44.47 -35.18 -6.49
CA ARG A 64 -43.38 -36.07 -6.11
C ARG A 64 -43.85 -36.94 -4.95
N THR A 65 -43.46 -38.22 -4.93
CA THR A 65 -43.81 -39.08 -3.79
C THR A 65 -42.94 -38.72 -2.58
N PRO A 66 -43.45 -38.74 -1.34
CA PRO A 66 -42.66 -38.40 -0.15
C PRO A 66 -41.38 -39.24 0.01
N VAL A 67 -41.41 -40.48 -0.49
CA VAL A 67 -40.24 -41.37 -0.52
C VAL A 67 -39.19 -40.88 -1.52
N GLN A 68 -39.59 -40.36 -2.67
CA GLN A 68 -38.69 -39.80 -3.66
C GLN A 68 -38.03 -38.50 -3.16
N GLU A 69 -38.76 -37.67 -2.42
CA GLU A 69 -38.20 -36.48 -1.75
C GLU A 69 -37.14 -36.85 -0.71
N LEU A 70 -37.38 -37.91 0.07
CA LEU A 70 -36.42 -38.37 1.07
C LEU A 70 -35.16 -38.95 0.42
N HIS A 71 -35.30 -39.68 -0.69
CA HIS A 71 -34.14 -40.14 -1.48
C HIS A 71 -33.36 -38.98 -2.08
N GLU A 72 -34.02 -37.94 -2.56
CA GLU A 72 -33.36 -36.74 -3.10
C GLU A 72 -32.65 -35.94 -2.02
N LEU A 73 -33.26 -35.80 -0.84
CA LEU A 73 -32.61 -35.21 0.32
C LEU A 73 -31.41 -36.05 0.76
N MET A 74 -31.56 -37.37 0.84
CA MET A 74 -30.43 -38.24 1.19
C MET A 74 -29.30 -38.12 0.15
N ASN A 75 -29.64 -37.99 -1.12
CA ASN A 75 -28.69 -37.79 -2.20
C ASN A 75 -28.05 -36.40 -2.19
N SER A 76 -28.78 -35.35 -1.81
CA SER A 76 -28.25 -33.98 -1.76
C SER A 76 -27.22 -33.78 -0.65
N TRP A 77 -27.38 -34.54 0.44
CA TRP A 77 -26.45 -34.56 1.57
C TRP A 77 -25.30 -35.56 1.41
N ASN A 78 -25.38 -36.48 0.44
CA ASN A 78 -24.34 -37.45 0.17
C ASN A 78 -23.25 -36.87 -0.75
N THR A 79 -22.02 -36.72 -0.23
CA THR A 79 -20.86 -36.18 -0.96
C THR A 79 -20.37 -37.08 -2.09
N TYR A 80 -20.79 -38.35 -2.13
CA TYR A 80 -20.48 -39.30 -3.20
C TYR A 80 -21.55 -39.35 -4.29
N SER A 81 -22.73 -38.75 -4.04
CA SER A 81 -23.81 -38.71 -5.03
C SER A 81 -23.59 -37.59 -6.05
N PRO A 82 -23.89 -37.82 -7.35
CA PRO A 82 -23.83 -36.77 -8.37
C PRO A 82 -24.86 -35.64 -8.16
N GLN A 83 -25.86 -35.86 -7.29
CA GLN A 83 -26.91 -34.87 -6.95
C GLN A 83 -26.59 -34.06 -5.68
N CYS A 84 -25.34 -34.09 -5.20
CA CYS A 84 -24.95 -33.34 -4.02
C CYS A 84 -25.13 -31.83 -4.22
N GLN A 85 -25.81 -31.16 -3.28
CA GLN A 85 -26.00 -29.70 -3.33
C GLN A 85 -24.78 -28.92 -2.82
N PHE A 86 -23.88 -29.57 -2.08
CA PHE A 86 -22.71 -28.94 -1.47
C PHE A 86 -21.50 -28.90 -2.42
N ILE A 87 -21.68 -28.39 -3.63
CA ILE A 87 -20.62 -28.26 -4.63
C ILE A 87 -20.31 -26.77 -4.80
N THR A 88 -19.09 -26.38 -4.46
CA THR A 88 -18.61 -25.01 -4.65
C THR A 88 -17.28 -25.04 -5.41
N TYR A 89 -17.11 -24.12 -6.35
CA TYR A 89 -15.85 -23.93 -7.07
C TYR A 89 -15.04 -22.83 -6.41
N PHE A 90 -13.75 -23.07 -6.36
CA PHE A 90 -12.78 -22.12 -5.91
C PHE A 90 -11.66 -22.01 -6.91
N PHE A 91 -10.98 -20.88 -6.91
CA PHE A 91 -9.90 -20.67 -7.84
C PHE A 91 -8.54 -20.79 -7.12
N ASN A 92 -7.62 -21.53 -7.71
CA ASN A 92 -6.24 -21.67 -7.21
C ASN A 92 -5.25 -21.10 -8.22
N LEU A 93 -4.18 -20.49 -7.71
CA LEU A 93 -3.12 -19.94 -8.53
C LEU A 93 -2.25 -21.09 -9.07
N SER A 94 -2.03 -21.09 -10.38
CA SER A 94 -1.19 -22.06 -11.09
C SER A 94 -0.18 -21.33 -11.98
N ASN A 95 0.80 -22.07 -12.51
CA ASN A 95 1.76 -21.50 -13.44
C ASN A 95 1.02 -21.14 -14.76
N PRO A 96 1.27 -19.97 -15.38
CA PRO A 96 0.63 -19.56 -16.64
C PRO A 96 0.73 -20.55 -17.80
N GLY A 97 1.67 -21.51 -17.76
CA GLY A 97 1.74 -22.61 -18.74
C GLY A 97 0.89 -23.84 -18.40
N SER A 98 0.57 -24.09 -17.13
CA SER A 98 -0.14 -25.31 -16.70
C SER A 98 -1.66 -25.22 -16.81
N VAL A 99 -2.21 -24.01 -16.90
CA VAL A 99 -3.66 -23.74 -16.98
C VAL A 99 -4.31 -24.47 -18.15
N GLN A 100 -3.66 -24.46 -19.32
CA GLN A 100 -4.22 -25.01 -20.56
C GLN A 100 -4.30 -26.54 -20.59
N TYR A 101 -3.53 -27.22 -19.74
CA TYR A 101 -3.47 -28.69 -19.70
C TYR A 101 -4.47 -29.30 -18.71
N PHE A 102 -5.10 -28.48 -17.87
CA PHE A 102 -6.03 -28.95 -16.87
C PHE A 102 -7.42 -29.07 -17.49
N GLN A 103 -7.81 -30.31 -17.79
CA GLN A 103 -9.14 -30.63 -18.31
C GLN A 103 -10.05 -31.18 -17.19
N PRO A 104 -11.38 -30.99 -17.29
CA PRO A 104 -12.37 -31.47 -16.32
C PRO A 104 -12.31 -33.00 -16.08
N GLN A 105 -11.72 -33.73 -17.02
CA GLN A 105 -11.68 -35.20 -17.05
C GLN A 105 -10.99 -35.83 -15.83
N GLN A 106 -10.28 -35.07 -15.00
CA GLN A 106 -9.66 -35.58 -13.79
C GLN A 106 -10.59 -35.66 -12.58
N GLN A 107 -11.81 -35.10 -12.65
CA GLN A 107 -12.79 -35.23 -11.57
C GLN A 107 -14.15 -35.62 -12.16
N GLN A 108 -14.54 -36.88 -11.96
CA GLN A 108 -15.83 -37.48 -12.37
C GLN A 108 -17.09 -36.77 -11.80
N ARG A 109 -16.91 -35.64 -11.10
CA ARG A 109 -17.95 -34.88 -10.40
C ARG A 109 -18.27 -33.51 -11.05
N TRP A 110 -17.64 -33.17 -12.17
CA TRP A 110 -18.05 -32.00 -12.97
C TRP A 110 -19.17 -32.39 -13.93
N THR A 111 -20.27 -31.63 -13.89
CA THR A 111 -21.15 -31.53 -15.05
C THR A 111 -20.50 -30.53 -16.01
N GLN A 112 -20.53 -30.80 -17.32
CA GLN A 112 -19.93 -29.94 -18.35
C GLN A 112 -20.37 -28.47 -18.21
N GLU A 113 -21.65 -28.25 -17.90
CA GLU A 113 -22.25 -26.94 -17.70
C GLU A 113 -21.63 -26.18 -16.52
N LEU A 114 -21.39 -26.88 -15.40
CA LEU A 114 -20.84 -26.31 -14.18
C LEU A 114 -19.37 -25.89 -14.35
N TRP A 115 -18.63 -26.64 -15.16
CA TRP A 115 -17.25 -26.31 -15.52
C TRP A 115 -17.18 -25.06 -16.40
N GLU A 116 -18.01 -24.98 -17.43
CA GLU A 116 -18.08 -23.83 -18.33
C GLU A 116 -18.50 -22.56 -17.59
N GLU A 117 -19.44 -22.68 -16.65
CA GLU A 117 -19.84 -21.59 -15.76
C GLU A 117 -18.70 -21.16 -14.83
N ALA A 118 -17.98 -22.10 -14.20
CA ALA A 118 -16.84 -21.79 -13.35
C ALA A 118 -15.71 -21.10 -14.13
N GLN A 119 -15.44 -21.53 -15.37
CA GLN A 119 -14.45 -20.90 -16.24
C GLN A 119 -14.89 -19.51 -16.71
N LYS A 120 -16.19 -19.28 -16.90
CA LYS A 120 -16.75 -17.96 -17.21
C LYS A 120 -16.61 -17.00 -16.04
N ASN A 121 -16.84 -17.47 -14.82
CA ASN A 121 -16.78 -16.69 -13.58
C ASN A 121 -15.35 -16.54 -13.01
N ASN A 122 -14.34 -17.07 -13.69
CA ASN A 122 -12.94 -16.96 -13.28
C ASN A 122 -12.41 -15.52 -13.48
N PRO A 123 -11.90 -14.85 -12.43
CA PRO A 123 -11.40 -13.48 -12.55
C PRO A 123 -10.06 -13.37 -13.31
N ASP A 124 -9.24 -14.43 -13.41
CA ASP A 124 -8.11 -14.46 -14.33
C ASP A 124 -7.86 -15.87 -14.90
N LYS A 125 -8.25 -16.04 -16.17
CA LYS A 125 -8.15 -17.31 -16.91
C LYS A 125 -6.72 -17.70 -17.27
N THR A 126 -5.75 -16.81 -17.10
CA THR A 126 -4.35 -17.03 -17.50
C THR A 126 -3.53 -17.68 -16.39
N ILE A 127 -3.86 -17.38 -15.13
CA ILE A 127 -3.08 -17.81 -13.97
C ILE A 127 -3.89 -18.65 -13.00
N MET A 128 -5.22 -18.56 -13.02
CA MET A 128 -6.06 -19.14 -11.98
C MET A 128 -6.94 -20.26 -12.53
N MET A 129 -7.11 -21.32 -11.74
CA MET A 129 -7.80 -22.54 -12.14
C MET A 129 -8.94 -22.89 -11.19
N PRO A 130 -10.14 -23.21 -11.72
CA PRO A 130 -11.24 -23.66 -10.88
C PRO A 130 -11.00 -25.08 -10.36
N ILE A 131 -11.17 -25.24 -9.06
CA ILE A 131 -11.10 -26.49 -8.30
C ILE A 131 -12.44 -26.64 -7.57
N VAL A 132 -13.10 -27.78 -7.74
CA VAL A 132 -14.32 -28.10 -7.01
C VAL A 132 -13.97 -28.59 -5.61
N ALA A 133 -14.70 -28.08 -4.63
CA ALA A 133 -14.78 -28.60 -3.28
C ALA A 133 -16.18 -29.18 -3.05
N VAL A 134 -16.22 -30.39 -2.49
CA VAL A 134 -17.48 -31.08 -2.18
C VAL A 134 -17.62 -31.25 -0.68
N GLY A 135 -18.69 -30.67 -0.13
CA GLY A 135 -19.01 -30.76 1.29
C GLY A 135 -18.00 -30.07 2.22
N PHE A 136 -18.10 -30.38 3.51
CA PHE A 136 -17.33 -29.69 4.56
C PHE A 136 -15.90 -30.20 4.73
N GLU A 137 -15.58 -31.43 4.30
CA GLU A 137 -14.23 -31.97 4.47
C GLU A 137 -13.23 -31.29 3.54
N ASP A 138 -13.61 -31.03 2.29
CA ASP A 138 -12.78 -30.28 1.34
C ASP A 138 -12.60 -28.81 1.77
N LEU A 139 -13.65 -28.20 2.36
CA LEU A 139 -13.56 -26.86 2.95
C LEU A 139 -12.57 -26.82 4.12
N LYS A 140 -12.63 -27.81 5.01
CA LYS A 140 -11.71 -27.94 6.14
C LYS A 140 -10.27 -28.09 5.65
N LYS A 141 -10.02 -28.95 4.65
CA LYS A 141 -8.70 -29.12 4.04
C LYS A 141 -8.17 -27.79 3.50
N ARG A 142 -9.00 -27.04 2.79
CA ARG A 142 -8.64 -25.72 2.27
C ARG A 142 -8.33 -24.70 3.37
N ILE A 143 -9.09 -24.69 4.47
CA ILE A 143 -8.81 -23.82 5.62
C ILE A 143 -7.44 -24.15 6.20
N ILE A 144 -7.09 -25.43 6.32
CA ILE A 144 -5.76 -25.86 6.82
C ILE A 144 -4.65 -25.39 5.87
N GLU A 145 -4.83 -25.54 4.56
CA GLU A 145 -3.88 -25.05 3.55
C GLU A 145 -3.71 -23.52 3.63
N HIS A 146 -4.81 -22.78 3.77
CA HIS A 146 -4.77 -21.32 3.94
C HIS A 146 -4.06 -20.90 5.24
N LEU A 147 -4.29 -21.62 6.34
CA LEU A 147 -3.60 -21.35 7.61
C LEU A 147 -2.09 -21.60 7.50
N ASN A 148 -1.70 -22.69 6.84
CA ASN A 148 -0.29 -22.99 6.58
C ASN A 148 0.36 -21.91 5.70
N GLY A 149 -0.31 -21.51 4.61
CA GLY A 149 0.17 -20.43 3.75
C GLY A 149 0.30 -19.09 4.48
N LYS A 150 -0.69 -18.75 5.33
CA LYS A 150 -0.62 -17.56 6.19
C LYS A 150 0.59 -17.61 7.13
N ASN A 151 0.87 -18.75 7.72
CA ASN A 151 2.00 -18.92 8.63
C ASN A 151 3.34 -18.79 7.89
N GLU A 152 3.45 -19.34 6.66
CA GLU A 152 4.63 -19.17 5.82
C GLU A 152 4.86 -17.69 5.44
N ILE A 153 3.81 -17.00 4.99
CA ILE A 153 3.87 -15.56 4.65
C ILE A 153 4.27 -14.74 5.88
N SER A 154 3.68 -15.03 7.04
CA SER A 154 4.03 -14.35 8.29
C SER A 154 5.49 -14.59 8.69
N ALA A 155 6.02 -15.80 8.47
CA ALA A 155 7.42 -16.12 8.75
C ALA A 155 8.37 -15.37 7.81
N LYS A 156 8.05 -15.32 6.50
CA LYS A 156 8.81 -14.55 5.51
C LYS A 156 8.78 -13.05 5.81
N LEU A 157 7.62 -12.51 6.19
CA LEU A 157 7.50 -11.10 6.57
C LEU A 157 8.36 -10.77 7.79
N LYS A 158 8.40 -11.66 8.79
CA LYS A 158 9.28 -11.51 9.95
C LYS A 158 10.75 -11.54 9.57
N ASP A 159 11.17 -12.45 8.69
CA ASP A 159 12.54 -12.50 8.19
C ASP A 159 12.94 -11.22 7.44
N ILE A 160 12.05 -10.70 6.57
CA ILE A 160 12.25 -9.40 5.90
C ILE A 160 12.36 -8.27 6.93
N GLY A 161 11.50 -8.26 7.95
CA GLY A 161 11.57 -7.28 9.04
C GLY A 161 12.92 -7.29 9.74
N ASN A 162 13.41 -8.48 10.12
CA ASN A 162 14.73 -8.64 10.76
C ASN A 162 15.87 -8.18 9.82
N LYS A 163 15.77 -8.45 8.52
CA LYS A 163 16.75 -8.00 7.52
C LYS A 163 16.77 -6.47 7.39
N ILE A 164 15.62 -5.82 7.42
CA ILE A 164 15.52 -4.37 7.39
C ILE A 164 16.13 -3.78 8.67
N GLU A 165 15.80 -4.34 9.83
CA GLU A 165 16.33 -3.87 11.12
C GLU A 165 17.86 -4.00 11.17
N THR A 166 18.40 -5.16 10.79
CA THR A 166 19.85 -5.36 10.73
C THR A 166 20.54 -4.42 9.76
N LEU A 167 19.93 -4.14 8.60
CA LEU A 167 20.42 -3.14 7.65
C LEU A 167 20.40 -1.73 8.24
N GLN A 168 19.31 -1.36 8.92
CA GLN A 168 19.20 -0.05 9.58
C GLN A 168 20.25 0.13 10.66
N ILE A 169 20.47 -0.88 11.50
CA ILE A 169 21.52 -0.87 12.53
C ILE A 169 22.89 -0.70 11.88
N LYS A 170 23.19 -1.47 10.83
CA LYS A 170 24.46 -1.36 10.09
C LYS A 170 24.64 0.01 9.44
N HIS A 171 23.58 0.57 8.86
CA HIS A 171 23.62 1.90 8.26
C HIS A 171 23.95 2.96 9.31
N ASN A 172 23.25 2.93 10.44
CA ASN A 172 23.34 3.97 11.46
C ASN A 172 24.65 3.89 12.26
N LEU A 173 25.08 2.69 12.66
CA LEU A 173 26.26 2.52 13.51
C LEU A 173 27.56 2.45 12.71
N GLU A 174 27.57 1.77 11.57
CA GLU A 174 28.80 1.53 10.81
C GLU A 174 28.93 2.51 9.66
N THR A 175 27.95 2.53 8.76
CA THR A 175 28.08 3.25 7.48
C THR A 175 28.12 4.76 7.68
N SER A 176 27.21 5.31 8.50
CA SER A 176 27.14 6.74 8.78
C SER A 176 28.42 7.25 9.47
N VAL A 177 28.89 6.53 10.49
CA VAL A 177 30.11 6.88 11.22
C VAL A 177 31.34 6.77 10.33
N ASN A 178 31.45 5.70 9.53
CA ASN A 178 32.54 5.53 8.59
C ASN A 178 32.53 6.64 7.54
N LEU A 179 31.37 7.01 7.01
CA LEU A 179 31.24 8.10 6.05
C LEU A 179 31.71 9.44 6.63
N GLU A 180 31.35 9.76 7.88
CA GLU A 180 31.85 10.97 8.55
C GLU A 180 33.37 10.92 8.74
N ASN A 181 33.91 9.79 9.19
CA ASN A 181 35.34 9.59 9.36
C ASN A 181 36.10 9.74 8.04
N GLN A 182 35.57 9.20 6.94
CA GLN A 182 36.19 9.35 5.61
C GLN A 182 36.11 10.80 5.13
N LYS A 183 35.00 11.52 5.37
CA LYS A 183 34.91 12.97 5.07
C LYS A 183 35.96 13.76 5.85
N ARG A 184 36.17 13.45 7.13
CA ARG A 184 37.20 14.09 7.97
C ARG A 184 38.61 13.83 7.45
N LYS A 185 38.93 12.57 7.13
CA LYS A 185 40.22 12.18 6.54
C LYS A 185 40.46 12.85 5.18
N HIS A 186 39.42 12.89 4.33
CA HIS A 186 39.51 13.57 3.04
C HIS A 186 39.81 15.07 3.22
N MET A 187 39.12 15.75 4.14
CA MET A 187 39.40 17.16 4.44
C MET A 187 40.85 17.36 4.92
N GLU A 188 41.33 16.49 5.82
CA GLU A 188 42.70 16.56 6.32
C GLU A 188 43.74 16.36 5.21
N LEU A 189 43.55 15.35 4.37
CA LEU A 189 44.44 15.07 3.23
C LEU A 189 44.41 16.24 2.24
N THR A 190 43.23 16.76 1.91
CA THR A 190 43.09 17.94 1.05
C THR A 190 43.85 19.15 1.62
N GLN A 191 43.76 19.40 2.92
CA GLN A 191 44.55 20.45 3.57
C GLN A 191 46.06 20.19 3.50
N ARG A 192 46.51 18.95 3.70
CA ARG A 192 47.93 18.57 3.58
C ARG A 192 48.43 18.78 2.16
N VAL A 193 47.64 18.38 1.16
CA VAL A 193 47.94 18.59 -0.26
C VAL A 193 48.03 20.07 -0.59
N ILE A 194 47.08 20.90 -0.15
CA ILE A 194 47.12 22.36 -0.34
C ILE A 194 48.38 22.96 0.30
N LYS A 195 48.73 22.56 1.54
CA LYS A 195 49.95 23.02 2.21
C LYS A 195 51.22 22.64 1.44
N LEU A 196 51.30 21.41 0.93
CA LEU A 196 52.42 20.95 0.12
C LEU A 196 52.50 21.72 -1.20
N MET A 197 51.37 21.87 -1.90
CA MET A 197 51.26 22.61 -3.15
C MET A 197 51.71 24.06 -2.97
N LYS A 198 51.31 24.71 -1.87
CA LYS A 198 51.80 26.04 -1.48
C LYS A 198 53.32 26.05 -1.36
N ARG A 199 53.92 25.11 -0.61
CA ARG A 199 55.38 25.04 -0.43
C ARG A 199 56.12 24.84 -1.75
N ILE A 200 55.65 23.91 -2.58
CA ILE A 200 56.22 23.66 -3.91
C ILE A 200 56.15 24.92 -4.77
N GLN A 201 55.02 25.62 -4.77
CA GLN A 201 54.85 26.82 -5.56
C GLN A 201 55.76 27.96 -5.10
N VAL A 202 55.92 28.16 -3.78
CA VAL A 202 56.84 29.16 -3.22
C VAL A 202 58.29 28.86 -3.59
N VAL A 203 58.71 27.59 -3.53
CA VAL A 203 60.07 27.19 -3.93
C VAL A 203 60.28 27.41 -5.44
N ARG A 204 59.28 27.04 -6.26
CA ARG A 204 59.33 27.19 -7.72
C ARG A 204 59.42 28.65 -8.18
N LEU A 205 58.69 29.54 -7.53
CA LEU A 205 58.63 30.96 -7.88
C LEU A 205 59.62 31.83 -7.09
N ARG A 206 60.54 31.22 -6.35
CA ARG A 206 61.54 31.97 -5.59
C ARG A 206 62.45 32.74 -6.55
N GLY A 207 62.42 34.07 -6.46
CA GLY A 207 63.25 34.97 -7.28
C GLY A 207 62.61 35.39 -8.60
N THR A 208 61.39 34.95 -8.90
CA THR A 208 60.62 35.51 -10.02
C THR A 208 59.81 36.72 -9.58
N MET A 209 59.68 37.72 -10.46
CA MET A 209 58.80 38.87 -10.19
C MET A 209 57.34 38.42 -10.14
N THR A 210 56.56 39.03 -9.24
CA THR A 210 55.14 38.72 -9.01
C THR A 210 54.36 38.77 -10.32
N ARG A 211 53.69 37.67 -10.66
CA ARG A 211 52.90 37.55 -11.89
C ARG A 211 51.53 38.22 -11.70
N SER A 212 50.96 38.76 -12.78
CA SER A 212 49.61 39.35 -12.76
C SER A 212 48.53 38.42 -12.17
N GLY A 213 48.59 37.11 -12.47
CA GLY A 213 47.68 36.12 -11.90
C GLY A 213 47.84 35.90 -10.40
N GLU A 214 49.03 36.13 -9.84
CA GLU A 214 49.26 36.05 -8.39
C GLU A 214 48.68 37.26 -7.66
N GLU A 215 48.81 38.46 -8.22
CA GLU A 215 48.21 39.67 -7.65
C GLU A 215 46.67 39.57 -7.66
N GLN A 216 46.08 39.00 -8.71
CA GLN A 216 44.64 38.71 -8.75
C GLN A 216 44.21 37.72 -7.65
N LEU A 217 44.99 36.65 -7.43
CA LEU A 217 44.70 35.67 -6.38
C LEU A 217 44.82 36.29 -4.99
N LYS A 218 45.85 37.11 -4.77
CA LYS A 218 46.06 37.87 -3.54
C LYS A 218 44.90 38.84 -3.27
N GLY A 219 44.45 39.57 -4.29
CA GLY A 219 43.29 40.44 -4.21
C GLY A 219 42.03 39.70 -3.74
N ARG A 220 41.72 38.55 -4.38
CA ARG A 220 40.60 37.69 -3.97
C ARG A 220 40.74 37.15 -2.55
N LEU A 221 41.95 36.79 -2.13
CA LEU A 221 42.18 36.23 -0.80
C LEU A 221 42.03 37.30 0.29
N GLU A 222 42.45 38.54 0.03
CA GLU A 222 42.24 39.65 0.96
C GLU A 222 40.76 40.04 1.04
N GLU A 223 40.04 40.03 -0.09
CA GLU A 223 38.58 40.20 -0.11
C GLU A 223 37.87 39.13 0.74
N ILE A 224 38.21 37.85 0.55
CA ILE A 224 37.67 36.75 1.36
C ILE A 224 37.99 36.94 2.84
N LYS A 225 39.22 37.34 3.18
CA LYS A 225 39.63 37.60 4.56
C LYS A 225 38.84 38.74 5.20
N GLN A 226 38.64 39.85 4.49
CA GLN A 226 37.80 40.95 4.97
C GLN A 226 36.34 40.51 5.16
N ASN A 227 35.81 39.73 4.22
CA ASN A 227 34.48 39.14 4.31
C ASN A 227 34.33 38.14 5.46
N LEU A 228 35.41 37.47 5.90
CA LEU A 228 35.42 36.56 7.07
C LEU A 228 35.51 37.30 8.41
N LEU A 229 36.16 38.46 8.46
CA LEU A 229 36.23 39.28 9.67
C LEU A 229 34.88 39.95 9.98
N ARG A 230 34.11 40.31 8.94
CA ARG A 230 32.77 40.93 9.07
C ARG A 230 31.75 40.08 9.88
N PRO A 231 31.59 38.76 9.67
CA PRO A 231 30.68 37.93 10.43
C PRO A 231 31.19 37.58 11.83
N MET A 232 32.45 37.84 12.20
CA MET A 232 32.94 37.57 13.57
C MET A 232 32.16 38.41 14.60
N VAL A 233 31.90 39.68 14.27
CA VAL A 233 31.03 40.57 15.07
C VAL A 233 29.59 40.04 15.15
N ARG A 234 29.06 39.49 14.04
CA ARG A 234 27.72 38.89 14.01
C ARG A 234 27.66 37.60 14.81
N LEU A 235 28.73 36.80 14.80
CA LEU A 235 28.83 35.56 15.54
C LEU A 235 28.85 35.81 17.04
N ASP A 236 29.54 36.85 17.50
CA ASP A 236 29.49 37.26 18.91
C ASP A 236 28.11 37.78 19.31
N HIS A 237 27.43 38.51 18.43
CA HIS A 237 26.03 38.87 18.64
C HIS A 237 25.11 37.62 18.75
N ILE A 238 25.25 36.65 17.85
CA ILE A 238 24.48 35.40 17.88
C ILE A 238 24.76 34.61 19.16
N LYS A 239 26.02 34.53 19.61
CA LYS A 239 26.37 33.89 20.88
C LYS A 239 25.66 34.54 22.07
N THR A 240 25.62 35.87 22.10
CA THR A 240 24.91 36.62 23.14
C THR A 240 23.40 36.40 23.07
N GLN A 241 22.80 36.42 21.88
CA GLN A 241 21.38 36.11 21.72
C GLN A 241 21.06 34.68 22.16
N TYR A 242 21.92 33.71 21.81
CA TYR A 242 21.79 32.33 22.25
C TYR A 242 21.91 32.18 23.77
N SER A 243 22.87 32.87 24.41
CA SER A 243 23.02 32.81 25.88
C SER A 243 21.81 33.42 26.59
N ILE A 244 21.28 34.55 26.10
CA ILE A 244 20.04 35.16 26.60
C ILE A 244 18.87 34.19 26.42
N LEU A 245 18.72 33.60 25.23
CA LEU A 245 17.65 32.66 24.94
C LEU A 245 17.73 31.45 25.86
N LYS A 246 18.93 30.88 26.06
CA LYS A 246 19.17 29.77 26.98
C LYS A 246 18.73 30.11 28.41
N ILE A 247 19.12 31.28 28.92
CA ILE A 247 18.69 31.76 30.24
C ILE A 247 17.15 31.89 30.29
N HIS A 248 16.52 32.34 29.21
CA HIS A 248 15.07 32.45 29.14
C HIS A 248 14.37 31.08 29.10
N TRP A 249 14.97 30.05 28.47
CA TRP A 249 14.48 28.67 28.54
C TRP A 249 14.66 28.05 29.93
N ASP A 250 15.80 28.29 30.58
CA ASP A 250 16.11 27.76 31.92
C ASP A 250 15.22 28.43 32.99
N ASN A 251 14.91 29.72 32.84
CA ASN A 251 14.03 30.49 33.75
C ASN A 251 12.53 30.38 33.41
N ARG A 252 12.17 29.74 32.30
CA ARG A 252 10.77 29.52 31.96
C ARG A 252 10.19 28.53 32.96
N GLU A 253 9.41 29.04 33.91
CA GLU A 253 8.56 28.22 34.76
C GLU A 253 7.78 27.26 33.84
N PRO A 254 7.75 25.94 34.12
CA PRO A 254 6.99 25.02 33.29
C PRO A 254 5.52 25.41 33.43
N SER A 255 5.02 26.22 32.49
CA SER A 255 3.62 26.64 32.45
C SER A 255 2.78 25.37 32.41
N VAL A 256 2.28 24.98 33.59
CA VAL A 256 1.54 23.74 33.83
C VAL A 256 0.21 23.75 33.04
N ALA A 257 -0.22 24.92 32.56
CA ALA A 257 -1.48 25.12 31.84
C ALA A 257 -1.55 24.44 30.47
N HIS A 258 -0.43 24.11 29.83
CA HIS A 258 -0.42 23.45 28.51
C HIS A 258 0.24 22.07 28.51
N LYS A 259 0.50 21.51 29.69
CA LYS A 259 1.36 20.33 29.82
C LYS A 259 0.70 19.02 29.39
N TYR A 260 -0.62 19.00 29.21
CA TYR A 260 -1.36 17.82 28.73
C TYR A 260 -2.62 18.21 27.94
N ASN A 261 -2.49 19.02 26.88
CA ASN A 261 -3.42 18.76 25.79
C ASN A 261 -2.91 17.46 25.18
N THR A 262 -3.54 16.34 25.53
CA THR A 262 -3.19 15.01 25.01
C THR A 262 -3.13 15.14 23.50
N VAL A 263 -1.93 15.05 22.94
CA VAL A 263 -1.72 15.02 21.50
C VAL A 263 -2.58 13.87 21.00
N ASP A 264 -3.66 14.20 20.29
CA ASP A 264 -4.54 13.19 19.73
C ASP A 264 -3.72 12.35 18.75
N ALA A 265 -3.63 11.05 19.01
CA ALA A 265 -2.85 10.13 18.20
C ALA A 265 -3.31 10.16 16.73
N ASN A 266 -4.59 10.43 16.49
CA ASN A 266 -5.14 10.53 15.14
C ASN A 266 -4.70 11.81 14.41
N GLN A 267 -4.58 12.94 15.13
CA GLN A 267 -4.06 14.18 14.54
C GLN A 267 -2.58 14.04 14.18
N LEU A 268 -1.81 13.35 15.02
CA LEU A 268 -0.40 13.08 14.73
C LEU A 268 -0.25 12.18 13.48
N ASP A 269 -1.07 11.13 13.36
CA ASP A 269 -1.05 10.26 12.18
C ASP A 269 -1.40 11.03 10.90
N ASN A 270 -2.41 11.91 10.95
CA ASN A 270 -2.74 12.78 9.83
C ASN A 270 -1.57 13.70 9.45
N ILE A 271 -0.90 14.32 10.43
CA ILE A 271 0.28 15.16 10.18
C ILE A 271 1.41 14.34 9.55
N VAL A 272 1.70 13.15 10.08
CA VAL A 272 2.74 12.27 9.54
C VAL A 272 2.42 11.85 8.11
N LYS A 273 1.16 11.54 7.81
CA LYS A 273 0.71 11.19 6.46
C LYS A 273 0.86 12.37 5.49
N VAL A 274 0.46 13.57 5.90
CA VAL A 274 0.64 14.79 5.10
C VAL A 274 2.13 15.07 4.88
N LEU A 275 2.96 15.03 5.92
CA LEU A 275 4.41 15.20 5.79
C LEU A 275 5.03 14.13 4.89
N GLY A 276 4.56 12.89 4.94
CA GLY A 276 5.02 11.81 4.05
C GLY A 276 4.69 12.09 2.59
N ALA A 277 3.48 12.58 2.31
CA ALA A 277 3.06 12.99 0.97
C ALA A 277 3.86 14.20 0.48
N GLU A 278 4.04 15.22 1.32
CA GLU A 278 4.86 16.41 1.01
C GLU A 278 6.32 16.03 0.76
N HIS A 279 6.90 15.17 1.60
CA HIS A 279 8.27 14.68 1.42
C HIS A 279 8.43 13.98 0.07
N THR A 280 7.49 13.11 -0.29
CA THR A 280 7.48 12.41 -1.59
C THR A 280 7.36 13.40 -2.74
N GLY A 281 6.48 14.40 -2.62
CA GLY A 281 6.31 15.46 -3.60
C GLY A 281 7.58 16.30 -3.78
N ILE A 282 8.24 16.67 -2.69
CA ILE A 282 9.51 17.42 -2.71
C ILE A 282 10.63 16.58 -3.35
N VAL A 283 10.75 15.29 -3.00
CA VAL A 283 11.74 14.40 -3.61
C VAL A 283 11.53 14.30 -5.12
N HIS A 284 10.28 14.12 -5.57
CA HIS A 284 9.96 14.11 -6.99
C HIS A 284 10.28 15.44 -7.68
N GLY A 285 9.97 16.57 -7.03
CA GLY A 285 10.32 17.90 -7.53
C GLY A 285 11.83 18.10 -7.65
N ILE A 286 12.61 17.62 -6.67
CA ILE A 286 14.07 17.65 -6.71
C ILE A 286 14.61 16.79 -7.86
N ASP A 287 14.07 15.61 -8.08
CA ASP A 287 14.53 14.72 -9.15
C ASP A 287 14.21 15.28 -10.54
N THR A 288 13.04 15.91 -10.69
CA THR A 288 12.66 16.64 -11.90
C THR A 288 13.60 17.81 -12.14
N LEU A 289 13.84 18.67 -11.14
CA LEU A 289 14.78 19.79 -11.25
C LEU A 289 16.22 19.34 -11.53
N LYS A 290 16.67 18.22 -10.96
CA LYS A 290 17.98 17.65 -11.27
C LYS A 290 18.06 17.14 -12.71
N LYS A 291 16.98 16.56 -13.23
CA LYS A 291 16.90 16.15 -14.63
C LYS A 291 16.94 17.37 -15.54
N ASP A 292 16.11 18.37 -15.26
CA ASP A 292 16.04 19.60 -16.03
C ASP A 292 17.38 20.35 -16.02
N SER A 293 18.07 20.41 -14.87
CA SER A 293 19.41 21.00 -14.78
C SER A 293 20.41 20.28 -15.67
N LYS A 294 20.38 18.94 -15.72
CA LYS A 294 21.26 18.15 -16.59
C LYS A 294 20.93 18.36 -18.07
N ASP A 295 19.65 18.46 -18.40
CA ASP A 295 19.19 18.69 -19.77
C ASP A 295 19.60 20.09 -20.25
N ILE A 296 19.49 21.11 -19.38
CA ILE A 296 20.00 22.46 -19.66
C ILE A 296 21.52 22.45 -19.83
N ASP A 297 22.28 21.76 -18.96
CA ASP A 297 23.73 21.65 -19.09
C ASP A 297 24.13 20.99 -20.43
N LEU A 298 23.35 20.00 -20.89
CA LEU A 298 23.53 19.36 -22.19
C LEU A 298 23.22 20.31 -23.35
N ILE A 299 22.15 21.10 -23.25
CA ILE A 299 21.81 22.12 -24.27
C ILE A 299 22.92 23.17 -24.35
N ILE A 300 23.41 23.67 -23.21
CA ILE A 300 24.51 24.64 -23.14
C ILE A 300 25.77 24.05 -23.79
N LYS A 301 26.07 22.78 -23.53
CA LYS A 301 27.22 22.10 -24.15
C LYS A 301 27.07 22.00 -25.67
N ASN A 302 25.91 21.56 -26.16
CA ASN A 302 25.65 21.47 -27.60
C ASN A 302 25.69 22.85 -28.28
N PHE A 303 25.14 23.88 -27.64
CA PHE A 303 25.19 25.24 -28.16
C PHE A 303 26.63 25.76 -28.28
N ASN A 304 27.47 25.49 -27.27
CA ASN A 304 28.89 25.83 -27.33
C ASN A 304 29.66 25.05 -28.41
N GLU A 305 29.26 23.81 -28.73
CA GLU A 305 29.86 23.03 -29.82
C GLU A 305 29.44 23.54 -31.21
N VAL A 306 28.18 23.94 -31.37
CA VAL A 306 27.67 24.58 -32.60
C VAL A 306 28.30 25.95 -32.83
N VAL A 307 28.46 26.77 -31.79
CA VAL A 307 29.11 28.11 -31.91
C VAL A 307 30.62 28.00 -32.22
N ARG A 308 31.25 26.85 -31.91
CA ARG A 308 32.66 26.60 -32.22
C ARG A 308 32.91 26.04 -33.62
N SER A 309 31.87 25.58 -34.30
CA SER A 309 31.90 25.02 -35.66
C SER A 309 31.61 26.10 -36.70
#